data_AF-A0A376MLL8-F1
#
_entry.id   AF-A0A376MLL8-F1
#
_cell.length_a   1.000
_cell.length_b   1.000
_cell.length_c   1.000
_cell.angle_alpha   90.00
_cell.angle_beta   90.00
_cell.angle_gamma   90.00
#
_symmetry.space_group_name_H-M   'P 1'
#
loop_
_entity.id
_entity.type
_entity.pdbx_description
1 polymer ?
#
loop_
_entity_poly.entity_id
_entity_poly.type
_entity_poly.pdbx_seq_one_letter_code
_entity_poly.pdbx_strand_id
1 'polypeptide(L)'
;MSNLDAMDITAPYTPGALRGGSHVHVFSPNGERVSFTYNDHVMHELDPALDLRNVGVAAPFGPVNIQKQHPREYSGSHWCVLVSKTTPTPQPGSNEINRAYEEGWVGNHALAFIGDTLSPKGEKVPELFIVELPQDEAGWKVAGDAPLSGTETTLPAPPRGVVQRRLTFTHHRAYPGLVNVPRHWVRL
;
A
#
# COMPACT_ATOMS: atom_id res chain seq x y z
N MET A 1 -20.95 -9.96 13.09
CA MET A 1 -20.24 -9.07 12.15
C MET A 1 -18.80 -9.53 12.09
N SER A 2 -18.22 -9.60 10.89
CA SER A 2 -16.82 -10.00 10.67
C SER A 2 -16.05 -8.77 10.18
N ASN A 3 -14.79 -8.62 10.61
CA ASN A 3 -13.91 -7.57 10.12
C ASN A 3 -13.53 -7.82 8.65
N LEU A 4 -13.26 -6.75 7.90
CA LEU A 4 -12.78 -6.84 6.52
C LEU A 4 -11.38 -7.45 6.51
N ASP A 5 -10.44 -6.76 7.11
CA ASP A 5 -9.04 -7.14 7.28
C ASP A 5 -8.78 -7.91 8.57
N ALA A 6 -7.68 -8.65 8.59
CA ALA A 6 -7.11 -9.23 9.81
C ALA A 6 -5.95 -8.35 10.29
N MET A 7 -5.77 -8.25 11.60
CA MET A 7 -4.66 -7.50 12.21
C MET A 7 -3.80 -8.41 13.09
N ASP A 8 -2.54 -8.59 12.72
CA ASP A 8 -1.54 -9.38 13.43
C ASP A 8 -0.28 -8.54 13.68
N ILE A 9 0.00 -8.20 14.94
CA ILE A 9 1.10 -7.30 15.31
C ILE A 9 2.17 -8.01 16.15
N THR A 10 1.99 -9.31 16.42
CA THR A 10 2.93 -10.14 17.18
C THR A 10 3.63 -11.10 16.22
N ALA A 11 4.96 -11.13 16.27
CA ALA A 11 5.71 -12.10 15.45
C ALA A 11 5.43 -13.56 15.91
N PRO A 12 5.42 -14.55 15.00
CA PRO A 12 5.56 -14.42 13.55
C PRO A 12 4.29 -13.87 12.87
N TYR A 13 4.45 -12.87 12.00
CA TYR A 13 3.33 -12.21 11.33
C TYR A 13 2.66 -13.08 10.28
N THR A 14 1.33 -13.08 10.28
CA THR A 14 0.48 -13.85 9.36
C THR A 14 0.38 -13.21 7.97
N PRO A 15 0.77 -13.88 6.87
CA PRO A 15 0.51 -13.41 5.52
C PRO A 15 -0.98 -13.17 5.26
N GLY A 16 -1.31 -12.06 4.58
CA GLY A 16 -2.70 -11.66 4.33
C GLY A 16 -3.35 -10.89 5.48
N ALA A 17 -2.71 -10.82 6.65
CA ALA A 17 -3.06 -9.88 7.73
C ALA A 17 -2.24 -8.60 7.60
N LEU A 18 -2.85 -7.49 8.02
CA LEU A 18 -2.18 -6.21 8.21
C LEU A 18 -1.57 -6.15 9.61
N ARG A 19 -0.65 -5.21 9.81
CA ARG A 19 -0.01 -4.96 11.11
C ARG A 19 -0.30 -3.57 11.64
N GLY A 20 -1.38 -2.95 11.19
CA GLY A 20 -1.66 -1.53 11.40
C GLY A 20 -3.01 -1.11 10.84
N GLY A 21 -3.24 0.19 10.72
CA GLY A 21 -4.54 0.75 10.37
C GLY A 21 -4.74 0.89 8.87
N SER A 22 -5.94 0.53 8.39
CA SER A 22 -6.45 0.83 7.05
C SER A 22 -7.38 2.04 7.08
N HIS A 23 -7.35 2.87 6.03
CA HIS A 23 -8.13 4.10 5.92
C HIS A 23 -8.60 4.34 4.48
N VAL A 24 -9.67 5.12 4.33
CA VAL A 24 -10.21 5.54 3.01
C VAL A 24 -10.51 4.32 2.13
N HIS A 25 -11.46 3.49 2.58
CA HIS A 25 -11.85 2.30 1.83
C HIS A 25 -12.65 2.65 0.57
N VAL A 26 -12.24 2.11 -0.58
CA VAL A 26 -12.93 2.32 -1.86
C VAL A 26 -13.14 0.98 -2.57
N PHE A 27 -14.40 0.66 -2.86
CA PHE A 27 -14.74 -0.53 -3.63
C PHE A 27 -14.25 -0.42 -5.08
N SER A 28 -13.81 -1.55 -5.64
CA SER A 28 -13.63 -1.70 -7.08
C SER A 28 -14.97 -1.49 -7.81
N PRO A 29 -14.96 -1.14 -9.10
CA PRO A 29 -16.20 -0.93 -9.86
C PRO A 29 -17.15 -2.13 -9.85
N ASN A 30 -16.61 -3.36 -9.82
CA ASN A 30 -17.41 -4.59 -9.69
C ASN A 30 -17.75 -4.98 -8.23
N GLY A 31 -17.27 -4.24 -7.23
CA GLY A 31 -17.56 -4.48 -5.81
C GLY A 31 -16.81 -5.66 -5.16
N GLU A 32 -15.94 -6.35 -5.88
CA GLU A 32 -15.26 -7.56 -5.38
C GLU A 32 -14.04 -7.28 -4.50
N ARG A 33 -13.42 -6.11 -4.66
CA ARG A 33 -12.18 -5.74 -3.96
C ARG A 33 -12.33 -4.37 -3.31
N VAL A 34 -11.53 -4.10 -2.29
CA VAL A 34 -11.50 -2.82 -1.60
C VAL A 34 -10.08 -2.31 -1.53
N SER A 35 -9.81 -1.12 -2.07
CA SER A 35 -8.54 -0.43 -1.85
C SER A 35 -8.58 0.36 -0.55
N PHE A 36 -7.41 0.61 0.02
CA PHE A 36 -7.25 1.46 1.19
C PHE A 36 -5.85 2.06 1.24
N THR A 37 -5.72 3.16 1.96
CA THR A 37 -4.42 3.63 2.48
C THR A 37 -4.09 2.95 3.80
N TYR A 38 -2.81 2.80 4.09
CA TYR A 38 -2.31 1.98 5.20
C TYR A 38 -1.15 2.65 5.94
N ASN A 39 -1.13 2.49 7.26
CA ASN A 39 -0.02 2.83 8.15
C ASN A 39 0.28 1.62 9.08
N ASP A 40 1.56 1.37 9.37
CA ASP A 40 2.04 0.14 10.02
C ASP A 40 2.41 0.39 11.49
N HIS A 41 1.74 -0.31 12.41
CA HIS A 41 1.98 -0.11 13.83
C HIS A 41 3.35 -0.65 14.27
N VAL A 42 3.82 -1.76 13.68
CA VAL A 42 5.13 -2.34 14.03
C VAL A 42 6.26 -1.37 13.65
N MET A 43 6.17 -0.74 12.47
CA MET A 43 7.13 0.28 12.05
C MET A 43 7.00 1.54 12.90
N HIS A 44 5.78 1.96 13.27
CA HIS A 44 5.57 3.11 14.14
C HIS A 44 6.22 2.93 15.52
N GLU A 45 6.09 1.76 16.13
CA GLU A 45 6.73 1.44 17.42
C GLU A 45 8.25 1.35 17.30
N LEU A 46 8.77 0.91 16.15
CA LEU A 46 10.20 0.86 15.89
C LEU A 46 10.81 2.27 15.76
N ASP A 47 10.21 3.10 14.90
CA ASP A 47 10.53 4.52 14.71
C ASP A 47 9.39 5.17 13.91
N PRO A 48 8.74 6.24 14.40
CA PRO A 48 7.70 6.96 13.65
C PRO A 48 8.11 7.40 12.23
N ALA A 49 9.40 7.58 11.95
CA ALA A 49 9.91 7.87 10.60
C ALA A 49 9.80 6.69 9.62
N LEU A 50 9.63 5.46 10.12
CA LEU A 50 9.45 4.24 9.32
C LEU A 50 7.98 3.89 9.05
N ASP A 51 7.03 4.55 9.75
CA ASP A 51 5.59 4.43 9.50
C ASP A 51 5.17 5.20 8.23
N LEU A 52 5.61 4.69 7.09
CA LEU A 52 5.36 5.27 5.78
C LEU A 52 4.00 4.82 5.25
N ARG A 53 3.21 5.79 4.80
CA ARG A 53 1.90 5.49 4.24
C ARG A 53 1.99 4.75 2.92
N ASN A 54 1.28 3.64 2.83
CA ASN A 54 1.16 2.81 1.63
C ASN A 54 -0.29 2.69 1.15
N VAL A 55 -0.46 2.08 -0.01
CA VAL A 55 -1.75 1.65 -0.56
C VAL A 55 -1.80 0.12 -0.53
N GLY A 56 -2.94 -0.42 -0.12
CA GLY A 56 -3.22 -1.84 -0.10
C GLY A 56 -4.59 -2.19 -0.67
N VAL A 57 -4.83 -3.49 -0.81
CA VAL A 57 -6.08 -4.05 -1.33
C VAL A 57 -6.50 -5.25 -0.49
N ALA A 58 -7.79 -5.27 -0.13
CA ALA A 58 -8.49 -6.42 0.41
C ALA A 58 -9.14 -7.19 -0.76
N ALA A 59 -8.75 -8.45 -0.92
CA ALA A 59 -9.26 -9.36 -1.93
C ALA A 59 -10.08 -10.51 -1.30
N PRO A 60 -11.07 -11.07 -2.00
CA PRO A 60 -12.02 -12.05 -1.46
C PRO A 60 -11.43 -13.47 -1.38
N PHE A 61 -10.18 -13.59 -0.92
CA PHE A 61 -9.43 -14.85 -0.83
C PHE A 61 -9.09 -15.25 0.62
N GLY A 62 -9.87 -14.71 1.57
CA GLY A 62 -9.82 -15.10 2.97
C GLY A 62 -10.70 -16.32 3.27
N PRO A 63 -11.01 -16.59 4.55
CA PRO A 63 -10.64 -15.78 5.71
C PRO A 63 -9.15 -15.85 6.04
N VAL A 64 -8.65 -14.83 6.73
CA VAL A 64 -7.32 -14.85 7.37
C VAL A 64 -7.54 -15.00 8.87
N ASN A 65 -7.23 -16.20 9.36
CA ASN A 65 -7.36 -16.55 10.78
C ASN A 65 -6.04 -16.34 11.48
N ILE A 66 -6.05 -15.51 12.52
CA ILE A 66 -4.88 -15.28 13.34
C ILE A 66 -5.07 -15.94 14.71
N GLN A 67 -3.97 -16.43 15.27
CA GLN A 67 -3.96 -16.83 16.67
C GLN A 67 -3.72 -15.60 17.52
N LYS A 68 -4.78 -15.07 18.13
CA LYS A 68 -4.74 -13.83 18.91
C LYS A 68 -3.75 -13.95 20.09
N GLN A 69 -2.73 -13.11 20.10
CA GLN A 69 -1.69 -12.99 21.13
C GLN A 69 -1.72 -11.62 21.82
N HIS A 70 -2.28 -10.60 21.16
CA HIS A 70 -2.43 -9.25 21.69
C HIS A 70 -3.90 -8.77 21.65
N PRO A 71 -4.40 -7.97 22.61
CA PRO A 71 -5.81 -7.52 22.65
C PRO A 71 -6.32 -6.82 21.38
N ARG A 72 -5.43 -6.10 20.67
CA ARG A 72 -5.74 -5.38 19.42
C ARG A 72 -5.83 -6.27 18.19
N GLU A 73 -5.39 -7.52 18.26
CA GLU A 73 -5.40 -8.44 17.13
C GLU A 73 -6.79 -9.03 16.88
N TYR A 74 -7.12 -9.25 15.61
CA TYR A 74 -8.36 -9.89 15.18
C TYR A 74 -8.25 -10.55 13.80
N SER A 75 -9.00 -11.64 13.58
CA SER A 75 -9.15 -12.27 12.26
C SER A 75 -10.03 -11.43 11.32
N GLY A 76 -9.86 -11.66 10.02
CA GLY A 76 -10.54 -10.93 8.95
C GLY A 76 -11.12 -11.85 7.89
N SER A 77 -12.10 -11.33 7.15
CA SER A 77 -12.76 -12.06 6.07
C SER A 77 -11.97 -12.03 4.75
N HIS A 78 -11.11 -11.03 4.55
CA HIS A 78 -10.40 -10.80 3.30
C HIS A 78 -8.89 -11.01 3.45
N TRP A 79 -8.26 -11.37 2.34
CA TRP A 79 -6.81 -11.39 2.21
C TRP A 79 -6.32 -9.99 1.85
N CYS A 80 -5.54 -9.37 2.73
CA CYS A 80 -5.07 -8.00 2.56
C CYS A 80 -3.57 -7.97 2.26
N VAL A 81 -3.18 -7.21 1.23
CA VAL A 81 -1.77 -7.00 0.85
C VAL A 81 -1.53 -5.54 0.54
N LEU A 82 -0.30 -5.06 0.73
CA LEU A 82 0.13 -3.80 0.15
C LEU A 82 0.39 -3.98 -1.34
N VAL A 83 0.16 -2.95 -2.12
CA VAL A 83 0.39 -2.92 -3.58
C VAL A 83 1.37 -1.82 -3.98
N SER A 84 1.73 -0.95 -3.04
CA SER A 84 2.83 0.00 -3.16
C SER A 84 4.02 -0.42 -2.30
N LYS A 85 5.18 0.14 -2.64
CA LYS A 85 6.42 0.06 -1.86
C LYS A 85 6.94 1.48 -1.62
N THR A 86 7.24 1.78 -0.37
CA THR A 86 7.84 3.05 0.06
C THR A 86 9.20 2.84 0.70
N THR A 87 10.03 3.88 0.69
CA THR A 87 11.30 3.95 1.40
C THR A 87 11.41 5.28 2.15
N PRO A 88 12.01 5.34 3.35
CA PRO A 88 12.14 6.60 4.09
C PRO A 88 13.11 7.58 3.40
N THR A 89 14.05 7.05 2.61
CA THR A 89 15.09 7.81 1.93
C THR A 89 15.07 7.56 0.42
N PRO A 90 14.03 8.03 -0.30
CA PRO A 90 13.92 7.84 -1.74
C PRO A 90 15.10 8.50 -2.44
N GLN A 91 15.72 7.80 -3.39
CA GLN A 91 16.82 8.33 -4.17
C GLN A 91 16.35 9.51 -5.06
N PRO A 92 17.01 10.68 -5.00
CA PRO A 92 16.74 11.80 -5.90
C PRO A 92 16.74 11.41 -7.38
N GLY A 93 15.69 11.80 -8.11
CA GLY A 93 15.52 11.52 -9.54
C GLY A 93 15.05 10.11 -9.87
N SER A 94 14.84 9.23 -8.88
CA SER A 94 14.36 7.86 -9.09
C SER A 94 12.82 7.77 -9.15
N ASN A 95 12.31 6.53 -9.18
CA ASN A 95 10.89 6.20 -9.03
C ASN A 95 10.53 5.78 -7.60
N GLU A 96 11.47 5.85 -6.67
CA GLU A 96 11.20 5.57 -5.26
C GLU A 96 10.32 6.66 -4.66
N ILE A 97 9.45 6.25 -3.74
CA ILE A 97 8.51 7.14 -3.07
C ILE A 97 8.61 6.95 -1.56
N ASN A 98 8.38 8.01 -0.79
CA ASN A 98 8.28 7.92 0.67
C ASN A 98 6.82 7.95 1.18
N ARG A 99 5.86 8.04 0.27
CA ARG A 99 4.42 8.06 0.59
C ARG A 99 3.61 7.64 -0.63
N ALA A 100 2.61 6.79 -0.45
CA ALA A 100 1.56 6.47 -1.43
C ALA A 100 0.17 6.82 -0.87
N TYR A 101 -0.66 7.53 -1.62
CA TYR A 101 -1.94 8.08 -1.14
C TYR A 101 -2.88 8.50 -2.27
N GLU A 102 -4.13 8.80 -1.94
CA GLU A 102 -5.20 9.19 -2.89
C GLU A 102 -5.38 8.22 -4.04
N GLU A 103 -5.52 6.93 -3.72
CA GLU A 103 -5.70 5.88 -4.71
C GLU A 103 -7.10 5.89 -5.35
N GLY A 104 -7.15 5.42 -6.60
CA GLY A 104 -8.37 5.24 -7.37
C GLY A 104 -8.25 4.05 -8.31
N TRP A 105 -9.35 3.32 -8.45
CA TRP A 105 -9.46 2.19 -9.36
C TRP A 105 -9.34 2.62 -10.82
N VAL A 106 -8.61 1.83 -11.61
CA VAL A 106 -8.57 1.90 -13.08
C VAL A 106 -9.13 0.59 -13.60
N GLY A 107 -10.43 0.59 -13.93
CA GLY A 107 -11.17 -0.65 -14.11
C GLY A 107 -11.15 -1.52 -12.84
N ASN A 108 -11.19 -2.84 -12.99
CA ASN A 108 -11.24 -3.78 -11.85
C ASN A 108 -9.87 -4.35 -11.43
N HIS A 109 -8.81 -4.07 -12.21
CA HIS A 109 -7.54 -4.81 -12.14
C HIS A 109 -6.32 -3.93 -11.90
N ALA A 110 -6.50 -2.63 -11.72
CA ALA A 110 -5.40 -1.72 -11.47
C ALA A 110 -5.82 -0.59 -10.52
N LEU A 111 -4.82 -0.01 -9.85
CA LEU A 111 -4.97 1.18 -9.02
C LEU A 111 -3.99 2.24 -9.51
N ALA A 112 -4.46 3.46 -9.64
CA ALA A 112 -3.61 4.63 -9.75
C ALA A 112 -3.58 5.38 -8.42
N PHE A 113 -2.45 5.96 -8.06
CA PHE A 113 -2.26 6.66 -6.79
C PHE A 113 -1.18 7.73 -6.91
N ILE A 114 -1.15 8.66 -5.95
CA ILE A 114 -0.11 9.68 -5.85
C ILE A 114 1.05 9.13 -5.01
N GLY A 115 2.26 9.26 -5.54
CA GLY A 115 3.52 8.91 -4.88
C GLY A 115 4.42 10.13 -4.72
N ASP A 116 4.92 10.39 -3.51
CA ASP A 116 5.88 11.47 -3.26
C ASP A 116 7.31 11.04 -3.65
N THR A 117 7.81 11.52 -4.79
CA THR A 117 9.20 11.31 -5.26
C THR A 117 10.12 12.46 -4.83
N LEU A 118 11.43 12.35 -5.10
CA LEU A 118 12.36 13.47 -5.01
C LEU A 118 12.87 13.89 -6.40
N SER A 119 12.93 15.21 -6.65
CA SER A 119 13.62 15.79 -7.80
C SER A 119 15.13 15.49 -7.73
N PRO A 120 15.90 15.66 -8.82
CA PRO A 120 17.36 15.55 -8.76
C PRO A 120 18.04 16.49 -7.76
N LYS A 121 17.34 17.56 -7.33
CA LYS A 121 17.80 18.50 -6.30
C LYS A 121 17.38 18.10 -4.87
N GLY A 122 16.68 16.97 -4.72
CA GLY A 122 16.18 16.50 -3.42
C GLY A 122 14.86 17.14 -2.98
N GLU A 123 14.17 17.86 -3.85
CA GLU A 123 12.87 18.48 -3.54
C GLU A 123 11.75 17.47 -3.72
N LYS A 124 10.75 17.48 -2.83
CA LYS A 124 9.59 16.58 -2.96
C LYS A 124 8.76 16.93 -4.20
N VAL A 125 8.44 15.93 -5.02
CA VAL A 125 7.59 16.06 -6.22
C VAL A 125 6.53 14.93 -6.21
N PRO A 126 5.25 15.24 -5.92
CA PRO A 126 4.15 14.28 -6.01
C PRO A 126 3.86 13.90 -7.46
N GLU A 127 3.75 12.61 -7.76
CA GLU A 127 3.58 12.10 -9.12
C GLU A 127 2.53 10.98 -9.17
N LEU A 128 1.94 10.75 -10.34
CA LEU A 128 0.99 9.67 -10.55
C LEU A 128 1.74 8.36 -10.76
N PHE A 129 1.29 7.31 -10.08
CA PHE A 129 1.71 5.94 -10.26
C PHE A 129 0.52 5.05 -10.59
N ILE A 130 0.79 3.91 -11.22
CA ILE A 130 -0.18 2.84 -11.45
C ILE A 130 0.42 1.50 -11.04
N VAL A 131 -0.43 0.61 -10.54
CA VAL A 131 -0.10 -0.79 -10.25
C VAL A 131 -1.18 -1.70 -10.84
N GLU A 132 -0.75 -2.78 -11.48
CA GLU A 132 -1.64 -3.85 -11.92
C GLU A 132 -1.71 -4.94 -10.84
N LEU A 133 -2.91 -5.48 -10.63
CA LEU A 133 -3.20 -6.45 -9.58
C LEU A 133 -3.19 -7.88 -10.15
N PRO A 134 -2.87 -8.90 -9.32
CA PRO A 134 -2.94 -10.28 -9.75
C PRO A 134 -4.35 -10.68 -10.17
N GLN A 135 -4.44 -11.53 -11.21
CA GLN A 135 -5.72 -11.93 -11.81
C GLN A 135 -6.36 -13.12 -11.09
N ASP A 136 -5.56 -13.98 -10.47
CA ASP A 136 -5.99 -15.17 -9.75
C ASP A 136 -5.46 -15.20 -8.31
N GLU A 137 -6.11 -15.99 -7.46
CA GLU A 137 -5.79 -16.13 -6.03
C GLU A 137 -4.32 -16.49 -5.78
N ALA A 138 -3.73 -17.36 -6.60
CA ALA A 138 -2.34 -17.78 -6.44
C ALA A 138 -1.40 -16.58 -6.55
N GLY A 139 -1.65 -15.66 -7.49
CA GLY A 139 -0.88 -14.44 -7.64
C GLY A 139 -0.94 -13.51 -6.42
N TRP A 140 -2.04 -13.49 -5.66
CA TRP A 140 -2.18 -12.68 -4.43
C TRP A 140 -1.40 -13.22 -3.24
N LYS A 141 -1.13 -14.53 -3.22
CA LYS A 141 -0.56 -15.25 -2.06
C LYS A 141 0.93 -15.56 -2.19
N VAL A 142 1.57 -15.19 -3.31
CA VAL A 142 3.00 -15.39 -3.53
C VAL A 142 3.79 -14.13 -3.21
N ALA A 143 4.70 -14.23 -2.24
CA ALA A 143 5.62 -13.16 -1.89
C ALA A 143 6.53 -12.78 -3.08
N GLY A 144 6.75 -11.47 -3.25
CA GLY A 144 7.72 -10.93 -4.19
C GLY A 144 9.13 -10.91 -3.59
N ASP A 145 9.80 -9.77 -3.65
CA ASP A 145 11.18 -9.60 -3.17
C ASP A 145 11.30 -9.64 -1.63
N ALA A 146 10.18 -9.54 -0.90
CA ALA A 146 10.13 -9.61 0.55
C ALA A 146 8.77 -10.18 1.03
N PRO A 147 8.63 -10.57 2.31
CA PRO A 147 7.42 -11.20 2.82
C PRO A 147 6.17 -10.32 2.70
N LEU A 148 5.04 -10.93 2.32
CA LEU A 148 3.72 -10.28 2.29
C LEU A 148 3.26 -9.75 3.65
N SER A 149 3.75 -10.34 4.74
CA SER A 149 3.46 -9.92 6.12
C SER A 149 4.50 -8.95 6.69
N GLY A 150 5.55 -8.61 5.94
CA GLY A 150 6.66 -7.81 6.44
C GLY A 150 7.54 -8.54 7.45
N THR A 151 8.41 -7.80 8.13
CA THR A 151 9.30 -8.32 9.18
C THR A 151 9.35 -7.35 10.35
N GLU A 152 10.01 -7.69 11.45
CA GLU A 152 10.14 -6.81 12.62
C GLU A 152 10.74 -5.43 12.25
N THR A 153 11.49 -5.34 11.14
CA THR A 153 12.20 -4.13 10.71
C THR A 153 11.82 -3.64 9.33
N THR A 154 10.88 -4.30 8.64
CA THR A 154 10.44 -3.89 7.30
C THR A 154 8.93 -3.94 7.16
N LEU A 155 8.38 -3.00 6.37
CA LEU A 155 6.97 -3.02 5.95
C LEU A 155 6.59 -4.32 5.21
N PRO A 156 5.30 -4.68 5.20
CA PRO A 156 4.75 -5.64 4.25
C PRO A 156 5.10 -5.29 2.81
N ALA A 157 5.43 -6.29 1.99
CA ALA A 157 5.79 -6.09 0.59
C ALA A 157 4.68 -6.54 -0.37
N PRO A 158 4.61 -5.96 -1.59
CA PRO A 158 3.64 -6.40 -2.59
C PRO A 158 3.82 -7.87 -3.03
N PRO A 159 2.73 -8.50 -3.54
CA PRO A 159 2.83 -9.80 -4.18
C PRO A 159 3.78 -9.79 -5.37
N ARG A 160 4.31 -10.97 -5.70
CA ARG A 160 5.24 -11.13 -6.82
C ARG A 160 4.62 -10.61 -8.12
N GLY A 161 5.37 -9.78 -8.84
CA GLY A 161 4.94 -9.18 -10.10
C GLY A 161 4.07 -7.93 -9.96
N VAL A 162 3.61 -7.60 -8.74
CA VAL A 162 2.92 -6.34 -8.45
C VAL A 162 3.96 -5.24 -8.30
N VAL A 163 4.07 -4.40 -9.33
CA VAL A 163 5.10 -3.34 -9.40
C VAL A 163 4.43 -2.00 -9.68
N GLN A 164 4.70 -1.01 -8.83
CA GLN A 164 4.27 0.36 -9.08
C GLN A 164 5.09 1.00 -10.20
N ARG A 165 4.41 1.64 -11.15
CA ARG A 165 5.03 2.32 -12.29
C ARG A 165 4.61 3.79 -12.33
N ARG A 166 5.58 4.69 -12.41
CA ARG A 166 5.35 6.13 -12.54
C ARG A 166 4.74 6.45 -13.91
N LEU A 167 3.68 7.25 -13.92
CA LEU A 167 2.97 7.71 -15.12
C LEU A 167 3.30 9.17 -15.49
N THR A 168 3.64 10.01 -14.51
CA THR A 168 3.94 11.43 -14.76
C THR A 168 5.38 11.77 -14.35
N PHE A 169 6.02 12.65 -15.13
CA PHE A 169 7.40 13.10 -14.90
C PHE A 169 7.44 14.61 -15.04
N THR A 170 7.24 15.31 -13.92
CA THR A 170 6.97 16.75 -13.91
C THR A 170 8.10 17.59 -13.30
N HIS A 171 9.20 16.96 -12.85
CA HIS A 171 10.33 17.62 -12.20
C HIS A 171 11.00 18.73 -13.05
N HIS A 172 10.81 18.74 -14.37
CA HIS A 172 11.34 19.76 -15.28
C HIS A 172 10.36 20.91 -15.56
N ARG A 173 9.12 20.85 -15.05
CA ARG A 173 8.10 21.88 -15.30
C ARG A 173 8.31 23.09 -14.40
N ALA A 174 7.77 24.24 -14.80
CA ALA A 174 7.81 25.46 -13.99
C ALA A 174 7.13 25.29 -12.62
N TYR A 175 6.09 24.48 -12.57
CA TYR A 175 5.41 24.05 -11.34
C TYR A 175 5.42 22.51 -11.30
N PRO A 176 6.45 21.89 -10.69
CA PRO A 176 6.55 20.45 -10.56
C PRO A 176 5.47 19.86 -9.64
N GLY A 177 5.09 18.62 -9.94
CA GLY A 177 4.23 17.80 -9.11
C GLY A 177 2.74 17.95 -9.41
N LEU A 178 1.98 16.95 -8.97
CA LEU A 178 0.52 17.03 -8.90
C LEU A 178 0.10 17.95 -7.74
N VAL A 179 -0.92 18.76 -7.97
CA VAL A 179 -1.41 19.75 -6.98
C VAL A 179 -2.09 19.06 -5.80
N ASN A 180 -1.46 18.96 -4.65
CA ASN A 180 -2.09 18.36 -3.47
C ASN A 180 -2.92 19.34 -2.60
N VAL A 181 -2.96 20.63 -2.98
CA VAL A 181 -3.76 21.68 -2.32
C VAL A 181 -4.46 22.55 -3.39
N PRO A 182 -5.82 22.54 -3.46
CA PRO A 182 -6.73 21.74 -2.66
C PRO A 182 -6.54 20.23 -2.91
N ARG A 183 -6.81 19.42 -1.88
CA ARG A 183 -6.71 17.96 -1.95
C ARG A 183 -7.64 17.44 -3.05
N HIS A 184 -7.14 16.56 -3.91
CA HIS A 184 -7.94 15.85 -4.90
C HIS A 184 -7.67 14.35 -4.83
N TRP A 185 -8.63 13.56 -5.30
CA TRP A 185 -8.50 12.11 -5.42
C TRP A 185 -8.28 11.72 -6.86
N VAL A 186 -7.40 10.74 -7.08
CA VAL A 186 -7.31 10.09 -8.38
C VAL A 186 -8.63 9.35 -8.61
N ARG A 187 -9.35 9.72 -9.66
CA ARG A 187 -10.60 9.08 -10.10
C ARG A 187 -10.47 8.87 -11.60
N LEU A 188 -10.57 7.62 -12.03
CA LEU A 188 -10.35 7.17 -13.41
C LEU A 188 -11.48 6.25 -13.85
#